data_AF-A0A097QU40-F1
#
_entry.id   AF-A0A097QU40-F1
#
_cell.length_a   1.000
_cell.length_b   1.000
_cell.length_c   1.000
_cell.angle_alpha   90.00
_cell.angle_beta   90.00
_cell.angle_gamma   90.00
#
_symmetry.space_group_name_H-M   'P 1'
#
loop_
_entity.id
_entity.type
_entity.pdbx_description
1 polymer ?
#
loop_
_entity_poly.entity_id
_entity_poly.type
_entity_poly.pdbx_seq_one_letter_code
_entity_poly.pdbx_strand_id
1 'polypeptide(L)'
;MREKLLAVLLILASILAVAALTWNSPSEPVIQKFVDPAWKNWTVKRLELAQDPVTGGWSGVHFTITPSIYATYHGTLALELLNLTPKDPQKTVEFLRDYETKVYAGQNSRSNVDVLDIYYLLVLFDKFNLTPQYGRTLEHLIIKDMEESEPSIIHARSLILLNSTLARNVSMSLWLSLEPEHSLEFVWSFLQYRELLLESGYSINEIPNYTKMHNLALAVFNDASRELDDPGFYDAYILAHFIKEENIQNETLKKHLLEAIFKYKCPDGSYSDMVGEERGHIDTTHWAVEAITYLGGKVGEDTVCYLRSRESPLGGFIKIPNFIVPNPVNTGFSVIVLRYLNSTVPKEEKVKEYLLTRLSTEDEPPVMWVEYRALKELGVPREELRGAAEPRIREFIASTNLSEIYHNHYLLRDIYYLLLTSNELGIKIDPQWNGTVKSLVLSLRDDDGGFGSRITSVETIRLETTLYSVLVLNELGYGYRDEKTVEFIKSQRDGALWRFLPTTRYALLALNSLGAKIDRKEEMINALELAKCPYGFFSYGSCENPESGDIMATFQVLEILRLIDEN
;
A
#
# COMPACT_ATOMS: atom_id res chain seq x y z
N MET A 1 -24.27 61.46 37.86
CA MET A 1 -23.96 60.91 36.52
C MET A 1 -22.55 60.33 36.45
N ARG A 2 -21.54 61.04 36.97
CA ARG A 2 -20.12 60.62 37.00
C ARG A 2 -19.84 59.32 37.77
N GLU A 3 -20.48 59.11 38.92
CA GLU A 3 -20.29 57.90 39.76
C GLU A 3 -20.89 56.64 39.13
N LYS A 4 -22.05 56.76 38.45
CA LYS A 4 -22.66 55.65 37.71
C LYS A 4 -21.82 55.25 36.50
N LEU A 5 -21.17 56.21 35.84
CA LEU A 5 -20.25 55.95 34.72
C LEU A 5 -18.99 55.20 35.20
N LEU A 6 -18.46 55.59 36.37
CA LEU A 6 -17.28 54.95 36.96
C LEU A 6 -17.56 53.51 37.40
N ALA A 7 -18.73 53.26 37.99
CA ALA A 7 -19.15 51.92 38.38
C ALA A 7 -19.34 50.99 37.16
N VAL A 8 -19.93 51.50 36.08
CA VAL A 8 -20.11 50.74 34.82
C VAL A 8 -18.75 50.44 34.17
N LEU A 9 -17.81 51.37 34.19
CA LEU A 9 -16.45 51.16 33.67
C LEU A 9 -15.66 50.13 34.48
N LEU A 10 -15.80 50.14 35.82
CA LEU A 10 -15.16 49.14 36.69
C LEU A 10 -15.74 47.74 36.50
N ILE A 11 -17.06 47.62 36.29
CA ILE A 11 -17.72 46.34 35.98
C ILE A 11 -17.25 45.84 34.60
N LEU A 12 -17.18 46.71 33.59
CA LEU A 12 -16.66 46.34 32.26
C LEU A 12 -15.19 45.93 32.31
N ALA A 13 -14.35 46.62 33.07
CA ALA A 13 -12.94 46.28 33.22
C ALA A 13 -12.74 44.94 33.96
N SER A 14 -13.60 44.63 34.94
CA SER A 14 -13.54 43.34 35.65
C SER A 14 -14.12 42.20 34.81
N ILE A 15 -15.15 42.43 34.00
CA ILE A 15 -15.63 41.45 33.01
C ILE A 15 -14.56 41.18 31.95
N LEU A 16 -13.86 42.21 31.45
CA LEU A 16 -12.78 42.06 30.49
C LEU A 16 -11.55 41.37 31.10
N ALA A 17 -11.22 41.63 32.36
CA ALA A 17 -10.13 40.96 33.07
C ALA A 17 -10.45 39.47 33.34
N VAL A 18 -11.70 39.15 33.69
CA VAL A 18 -12.15 37.75 33.83
C VAL A 18 -12.17 37.05 32.48
N ALA A 19 -12.65 37.72 31.42
CA ALA A 19 -12.63 37.18 30.06
C ALA A 19 -11.20 36.95 29.54
N ALA A 20 -10.24 37.82 29.88
CA ALA A 20 -8.82 37.66 29.54
C ALA A 20 -8.14 36.57 30.37
N LEU A 21 -8.59 36.31 31.60
CA LEU A 21 -8.12 35.19 32.43
C LEU A 21 -8.74 33.84 32.05
N THR A 22 -9.92 33.82 31.41
CA THR A 22 -10.54 32.61 30.86
C THR A 22 -10.21 32.37 29.39
N TRP A 23 -9.57 33.33 28.71
CA TRP A 23 -8.99 33.13 27.37
C TRP A 23 -7.64 32.43 27.48
N ASN A 24 -7.66 31.19 27.97
CA ASN A 24 -6.70 30.23 27.47
C ASN A 24 -7.04 30.06 25.99
N SER A 25 -6.13 30.49 25.11
CA SER A 25 -6.17 30.02 23.72
C SER A 25 -6.36 28.50 23.80
N PRO A 26 -7.38 27.90 23.16
CA PRO A 26 -7.50 26.45 23.17
C PRO A 26 -6.17 25.94 22.64
N SER A 27 -5.42 25.25 23.51
CA SER A 27 -4.19 24.59 23.11
C SER A 27 -4.56 23.73 21.91
N GLU A 28 -3.83 23.89 20.80
CA GLU A 28 -4.02 23.03 19.63
C GLU A 28 -4.13 21.57 20.13
N PRO A 29 -5.16 20.82 19.70
CA PRO A 29 -5.29 19.40 20.02
C PRO A 29 -3.95 18.71 19.80
N VAL A 30 -3.52 17.81 20.69
CA VAL A 30 -2.19 17.17 20.60
C VAL A 30 -2.02 16.47 19.25
N ILE A 31 -3.12 15.96 18.68
CA ILE A 31 -3.16 15.41 17.32
C ILE A 31 -2.68 16.42 16.27
N GLN A 32 -3.06 17.70 16.34
CA GLN A 32 -2.63 18.72 15.37
C GLN A 32 -1.14 19.04 15.45
N LYS A 33 -0.52 18.83 16.62
CA LYS A 33 0.94 18.96 16.77
C LYS A 33 1.70 17.76 16.17
N PHE A 34 1.07 16.59 16.11
CA PHE A 34 1.66 15.34 15.60
C PHE A 34 1.45 15.16 14.11
N VAL A 35 0.34 15.65 13.57
CA VAL A 35 -0.04 15.49 12.18
C VAL A 35 0.28 16.78 11.44
N ASP A 36 1.56 16.96 11.08
CA ASP A 36 1.94 18.08 10.23
C ASP A 36 1.35 17.91 8.80
N PRO A 37 1.17 19.02 8.05
CA PRO A 37 0.55 18.96 6.73
C PRO A 37 1.28 18.05 5.73
N ALA A 38 2.61 17.94 5.81
CA ALA A 38 3.39 17.11 4.90
C ALA A 38 3.15 15.62 5.18
N TRP A 39 3.22 15.22 6.45
CA TRP A 39 2.92 13.86 6.87
C TRP A 39 1.47 13.47 6.54
N LYS A 40 0.50 14.37 6.79
CA LYS A 40 -0.91 14.14 6.43
C LYS A 40 -1.07 13.87 4.94
N ASN A 41 -0.48 14.75 4.11
CA ASN A 41 -0.58 14.63 2.66
C ASN A 41 0.03 13.33 2.15
N TRP A 42 1.13 12.87 2.76
CA TRP A 42 1.71 11.56 2.46
C TRP A 42 0.77 10.41 2.83
N THR A 43 0.24 10.40 4.05
CA THR A 43 -0.70 9.36 4.50
C THR A 43 -1.91 9.25 3.57
N VAL A 44 -2.53 10.38 3.22
CA VAL A 44 -3.68 10.42 2.29
C VAL A 44 -3.29 9.91 0.91
N LYS A 45 -2.20 10.41 0.34
CA LYS A 45 -1.74 10.00 -0.99
C LYS A 45 -1.43 8.52 -1.06
N ARG A 46 -0.81 7.94 -0.03
CA ARG A 46 -0.53 6.50 0.03
C ARG A 46 -1.81 5.68 0.07
N LEU A 47 -2.82 6.13 0.81
CA LEU A 47 -4.14 5.48 0.79
C LEU A 47 -4.79 5.58 -0.59
N GLU A 48 -4.77 6.73 -1.25
CA GLU A 48 -5.30 6.86 -2.61
C GLU A 48 -4.61 5.90 -3.59
N LEU A 49 -3.28 5.74 -3.49
CA LEU A 49 -2.51 4.82 -4.33
C LEU A 49 -2.78 3.34 -4.03
N ALA A 50 -3.05 2.97 -2.78
CA ALA A 50 -3.33 1.59 -2.38
C ALA A 50 -4.78 1.13 -2.63
N GLN A 51 -5.71 2.04 -2.87
CA GLN A 51 -7.12 1.67 -2.97
C GLN A 51 -7.37 0.77 -4.17
N ASP A 52 -8.17 -0.29 -4.02
CA ASP A 52 -8.63 -1.14 -5.12
C ASP A 52 -9.72 -0.43 -5.95
N PRO A 53 -9.69 -0.47 -7.29
CA PRO A 53 -10.57 0.36 -8.08
C PRO A 53 -11.97 -0.24 -8.24
N VAL A 54 -12.08 -1.56 -8.10
CA VAL A 54 -13.29 -2.36 -8.34
C VAL A 54 -14.20 -2.26 -7.13
N THR A 55 -13.68 -2.65 -5.97
CA THR A 55 -14.39 -2.71 -4.68
C THR A 55 -14.27 -1.42 -3.87
N GLY A 56 -13.28 -0.56 -4.15
CA GLY A 56 -12.94 0.58 -3.31
C GLY A 56 -12.19 0.21 -2.02
N GLY A 57 -11.99 -1.07 -1.71
CA GLY A 57 -11.33 -1.48 -0.48
C GLY A 57 -9.82 -1.25 -0.47
N TRP A 58 -9.19 -1.47 0.69
CA TRP A 58 -7.74 -1.44 0.86
C TRP A 58 -7.22 -2.79 1.31
N SER A 59 -5.98 -3.06 0.92
CA SER A 59 -5.11 -4.01 1.60
C SER A 59 -3.73 -3.36 1.75
N GLY A 60 -2.68 -4.10 2.11
CA GLY A 60 -1.41 -3.57 2.63
C GLY A 60 -0.96 -2.25 2.00
N VAL A 61 -0.62 -1.23 2.81
CA VAL A 61 -0.27 0.11 2.29
C VAL A 61 1.24 0.34 2.17
N HIS A 62 2.04 -0.66 2.56
CA HIS A 62 3.48 -0.55 2.75
C HIS A 62 4.25 -0.37 1.42
N PHE A 63 3.82 -0.98 0.31
CA PHE A 63 4.51 -0.89 -1.00
C PHE A 63 4.19 0.37 -1.80
N THR A 64 3.30 1.25 -1.32
CA THR A 64 2.74 2.36 -2.10
C THR A 64 3.70 3.47 -2.49
N ILE A 65 4.92 3.47 -1.93
CA ILE A 65 5.97 4.45 -2.27
C ILE A 65 7.31 3.80 -2.55
N THR A 66 7.47 2.50 -2.33
CA THR A 66 8.75 1.82 -2.53
C THR A 66 8.94 1.58 -4.03
N PRO A 67 10.01 2.10 -4.64
CA PRO A 67 10.27 1.86 -6.04
C PRO A 67 10.72 0.41 -6.28
N SER A 68 10.52 -0.07 -7.49
CA SER A 68 11.10 -1.33 -7.97
C SER A 68 11.90 -1.09 -9.24
N ILE A 69 12.92 -1.91 -9.49
CA ILE A 69 13.73 -1.77 -10.70
C ILE A 69 12.88 -2.01 -11.96
N TYR A 70 11.99 -3.01 -11.93
CA TYR A 70 11.00 -3.31 -12.97
C TYR A 70 10.14 -2.09 -13.36
N ALA A 71 9.44 -1.51 -12.39
CA ALA A 71 8.58 -0.37 -12.65
C ALA A 71 9.41 0.85 -13.08
N THR A 72 10.61 1.02 -12.52
CA THR A 72 11.50 2.13 -12.87
C THR A 72 11.95 2.05 -14.32
N TYR A 73 12.26 0.86 -14.81
CA TYR A 73 12.60 0.59 -16.20
C TYR A 73 11.46 1.02 -17.13
N HIS A 74 10.27 0.44 -16.94
CA HIS A 74 9.12 0.72 -17.81
C HIS A 74 8.64 2.17 -17.72
N GLY A 75 8.59 2.74 -16.51
CA GLY A 75 8.19 4.13 -16.30
C GLY A 75 9.16 5.13 -16.94
N THR A 76 10.47 4.88 -16.84
CA THR A 76 11.49 5.76 -17.44
C THR A 76 11.42 5.72 -18.96
N LEU A 77 11.37 4.53 -19.56
CA LEU A 77 11.29 4.38 -21.02
C LEU A 77 10.01 4.99 -21.59
N ALA A 78 8.87 4.81 -20.90
CA ALA A 78 7.61 5.42 -21.31
C ALA A 78 7.67 6.95 -21.27
N LEU A 79 8.29 7.55 -20.24
CA LEU A 79 8.48 9.00 -20.19
C LEU A 79 9.43 9.49 -21.28
N GLU A 80 10.52 8.78 -21.54
CA GLU A 80 11.49 9.14 -22.58
C GLU A 80 10.84 9.19 -23.98
N LEU A 81 10.02 8.20 -24.32
CA LEU A 81 9.24 8.17 -25.57
C LEU A 81 8.31 9.39 -25.71
N LEU A 82 7.88 9.96 -24.59
CA LEU A 82 7.05 11.17 -24.52
C LEU A 82 7.87 12.47 -24.44
N ASN A 83 9.20 12.40 -24.58
CA ASN A 83 10.14 13.50 -24.37
C ASN A 83 10.04 14.11 -22.97
N LEU A 84 9.80 13.27 -21.97
CA LEU A 84 9.69 13.63 -20.57
C LEU A 84 10.79 12.93 -19.76
N THR A 85 11.19 13.56 -18.65
CA THR A 85 12.11 12.95 -17.67
C THR A 85 11.37 12.68 -16.36
N PRO A 86 11.87 11.76 -15.51
CA PRO A 86 11.36 11.60 -14.16
C PRO A 86 11.39 12.92 -13.38
N LYS A 87 10.42 13.14 -12.47
CA LYS A 87 10.29 14.37 -11.67
C LYS A 87 11.52 14.63 -10.80
N ASP A 88 12.11 13.56 -10.28
CA ASP A 88 13.31 13.61 -9.46
C ASP A 88 14.38 12.66 -10.04
N PRO A 89 15.09 13.10 -11.10
CA PRO A 89 16.13 12.30 -11.73
C PRO A 89 17.24 11.95 -10.75
N GLN A 90 17.60 12.87 -9.86
CA GLN A 90 18.70 12.68 -8.90
C GLN A 90 18.37 11.58 -7.89
N LYS A 91 17.16 11.57 -7.32
CA LYS A 91 16.75 10.46 -6.47
C LYS A 91 16.65 9.14 -7.21
N THR A 92 16.26 9.19 -8.49
CA THR A 92 16.26 7.97 -9.32
C THR A 92 17.69 7.43 -9.45
N VAL A 93 18.69 8.29 -9.70
CA VAL A 93 20.11 7.90 -9.70
C VAL A 93 20.53 7.31 -8.35
N GLU A 94 20.15 7.92 -7.23
CA GLU A 94 20.45 7.41 -5.88
C GLU A 94 19.84 6.02 -5.65
N PHE A 95 18.58 5.83 -6.03
CA PHE A 95 17.91 4.53 -5.99
C PHE A 95 18.66 3.48 -6.82
N LEU A 96 19.08 3.81 -8.05
CA LEU A 96 19.79 2.86 -8.90
C LEU A 96 21.17 2.47 -8.32
N ARG A 97 21.87 3.40 -7.66
CA ARG A 97 23.15 3.12 -6.99
C ARG A 97 22.98 2.26 -5.73
N ASP A 98 21.94 2.52 -4.94
CA ASP A 98 21.59 1.67 -3.80
C ASP A 98 21.21 0.26 -4.26
N TYR A 99 20.41 0.16 -5.33
CA TYR A 99 20.03 -1.12 -5.92
C TYR A 99 21.24 -1.90 -6.45
N GLU A 100 22.18 -1.24 -7.14
CA GLU A 100 23.46 -1.85 -7.58
C GLU A 100 24.25 -2.42 -6.40
N THR A 101 24.30 -1.68 -5.28
CA THR A 101 24.99 -2.12 -4.06
C THR A 101 24.29 -3.33 -3.42
N LYS A 102 22.97 -3.37 -3.43
CA LYS A 102 22.17 -4.51 -2.95
C LYS A 102 22.37 -5.75 -3.81
N VAL A 103 22.42 -5.61 -5.14
CA VAL A 103 22.75 -6.71 -6.06
C VAL A 103 24.13 -7.29 -5.71
N TYR A 104 25.13 -6.43 -5.53
CA TYR A 104 26.49 -6.85 -5.16
C TYR A 104 26.53 -7.54 -3.78
N ALA A 105 25.84 -7.00 -2.78
CA ALA A 105 25.77 -7.59 -1.45
C ALA A 105 25.03 -8.93 -1.44
N GLY A 106 23.94 -9.04 -2.22
CA GLY A 106 23.07 -10.22 -2.33
C GLY A 106 23.80 -11.46 -2.85
N GLN A 107 24.82 -11.27 -3.69
CA GLN A 107 25.70 -12.34 -4.16
C GLN A 107 26.43 -13.05 -3.00
N ASN A 108 26.78 -12.31 -1.94
CA ASN A 108 27.48 -12.87 -0.78
C ASN A 108 26.53 -13.59 0.19
N SER A 109 25.22 -13.34 0.10
CA SER A 109 24.20 -13.87 1.03
C SER A 109 23.33 -15.01 0.49
N ARG A 110 23.66 -15.60 -0.68
CA ARG A 110 22.85 -16.64 -1.37
C ARG A 110 21.42 -16.20 -1.72
N SER A 111 21.13 -14.90 -1.79
CA SER A 111 19.89 -14.41 -2.38
C SER A 111 20.02 -14.44 -3.90
N ASN A 112 19.14 -15.16 -4.60
CA ASN A 112 19.13 -15.18 -6.07
C ASN A 112 18.83 -13.77 -6.59
N VAL A 113 19.84 -13.11 -7.14
CA VAL A 113 19.64 -11.92 -7.97
C VAL A 113 19.20 -12.40 -9.33
N ASP A 114 18.08 -11.90 -9.83
CA ASP A 114 17.56 -12.22 -11.16
C ASP A 114 18.35 -11.44 -12.23
N VAL A 115 18.81 -12.12 -13.28
CA VAL A 115 19.49 -11.47 -14.42
C VAL A 115 18.57 -10.48 -15.13
N LEU A 116 17.26 -10.68 -15.09
CA LEU A 116 16.29 -9.73 -15.61
C LEU A 116 16.38 -8.37 -14.87
N ASP A 117 16.55 -8.38 -13.55
CA ASP A 117 16.72 -7.17 -12.75
C ASP A 117 18.06 -6.48 -13.06
N ILE A 118 19.13 -7.26 -13.31
CA ILE A 118 20.42 -6.72 -13.76
C ILE A 118 20.29 -6.03 -15.12
N TYR A 119 19.58 -6.66 -16.06
CA TYR A 119 19.30 -6.07 -17.37
C TYR A 119 18.58 -4.72 -17.25
N TYR A 120 17.50 -4.66 -16.45
CA TYR A 120 16.78 -3.41 -16.21
C TYR A 120 17.68 -2.32 -15.62
N LEU A 121 18.52 -2.69 -14.65
CA LEU A 121 19.50 -1.77 -14.06
C LEU A 121 20.49 -1.22 -15.09
N LEU A 122 21.03 -2.08 -15.96
CA LEU A 122 22.00 -1.67 -16.98
C LEU A 122 21.38 -0.75 -18.04
N VAL A 123 20.16 -1.03 -18.49
CA VAL A 123 19.44 -0.12 -19.41
C VAL A 123 19.21 1.23 -18.74
N LEU A 124 18.77 1.24 -17.47
CA LEU A 124 18.59 2.48 -16.73
C LEU A 124 19.91 3.23 -16.53
N PHE A 125 21.02 2.53 -16.30
CA PHE A 125 22.34 3.17 -16.25
C PHE A 125 22.69 3.86 -17.56
N ASP A 126 22.48 3.20 -18.71
CA ASP A 126 22.66 3.83 -20.02
C ASP A 126 21.77 5.09 -20.18
N LYS A 127 20.47 4.98 -19.87
CA LYS A 127 19.53 6.11 -19.96
C LYS A 127 19.90 7.31 -19.08
N PHE A 128 20.51 7.06 -17.93
CA PHE A 128 20.98 8.12 -17.02
C PHE A 128 22.45 8.48 -17.21
N ASN A 129 23.12 7.98 -18.25
CA ASN A 129 24.56 8.17 -18.51
C ASN A 129 25.44 7.80 -17.30
N LEU A 130 25.10 6.69 -16.64
CA LEU A 130 25.81 6.15 -15.49
C LEU A 130 26.67 4.96 -15.90
N THR A 131 27.90 4.89 -15.39
CA THR A 131 28.72 3.67 -15.50
C THR A 131 28.50 2.78 -14.27
N PRO A 132 28.32 1.45 -14.42
CA PRO A 132 28.28 0.53 -13.30
C PRO A 132 29.58 0.57 -12.47
N GLN A 133 29.48 0.62 -11.14
CA GLN A 133 30.61 0.50 -10.23
C GLN A 133 31.12 -0.94 -10.14
N TYR A 134 30.21 -1.92 -10.23
CA TYR A 134 30.52 -3.34 -10.12
C TYR A 134 30.38 -4.09 -11.45
N GLY A 135 30.72 -3.43 -12.56
CA GLY A 135 30.50 -3.96 -13.92
C GLY A 135 31.05 -5.36 -14.18
N ARG A 136 32.26 -5.69 -13.70
CA ARG A 136 32.83 -7.04 -13.82
C ARG A 136 32.05 -8.10 -13.04
N THR A 137 31.50 -7.72 -11.88
CA THR A 137 30.69 -8.62 -11.07
C THR A 137 29.36 -8.89 -11.75
N LEU A 138 28.72 -7.85 -12.29
CA LEU A 138 27.49 -7.99 -13.08
C LEU A 138 27.71 -8.86 -14.31
N GLU A 139 28.82 -8.65 -15.05
CA GLU A 139 29.20 -9.49 -16.19
C GLU A 139 29.35 -10.96 -15.78
N HIS A 140 30.04 -11.23 -14.67
CA HIS A 140 30.21 -12.60 -14.17
C HIS A 140 28.86 -13.25 -13.80
N LEU A 141 27.95 -12.51 -13.18
CA LEU A 141 26.61 -13.00 -12.86
C LEU A 141 25.81 -13.36 -14.11
N ILE A 142 25.85 -12.51 -15.14
CA ILE A 142 25.20 -12.74 -16.43
C ILE A 142 25.77 -13.99 -17.13
N ILE A 143 27.10 -14.13 -17.14
CA ILE A 143 27.75 -15.32 -17.74
C ILE A 143 27.37 -16.59 -16.99
N LYS A 144 27.36 -16.53 -15.66
CA LYS A 144 26.99 -17.67 -14.83
C LYS A 144 25.54 -18.10 -15.07
N ASP A 145 24.60 -17.16 -15.10
CA ASP A 145 23.19 -17.46 -15.40
C ASP A 145 23.03 -18.06 -16.80
N MET A 146 23.79 -17.55 -17.78
CA MET A 146 23.84 -18.10 -19.16
C MET A 146 24.50 -19.48 -19.25
N GLU A 147 25.31 -19.90 -18.28
CA GLU A 147 25.85 -21.26 -18.21
C GLU A 147 24.86 -22.22 -17.53
N GLU A 148 24.03 -21.71 -16.63
CA GLU A 148 22.98 -22.45 -15.92
C GLU A 148 21.66 -22.53 -16.72
N SER A 149 21.45 -21.56 -17.63
CA SER A 149 20.31 -21.45 -18.55
C SER A 149 20.78 -21.45 -20.02
N GLU A 150 19.86 -21.46 -20.98
CA GLU A 150 20.24 -21.23 -22.39
C GLU A 150 20.42 -19.71 -22.64
N PRO A 151 21.34 -19.28 -23.53
CA PRO A 151 21.50 -17.89 -23.89
C PRO A 151 20.18 -17.24 -24.33
N SER A 152 19.95 -16.00 -23.90
CA SER A 152 18.71 -15.26 -24.18
C SER A 152 19.02 -13.83 -24.59
N ILE A 153 18.01 -13.12 -25.08
CA ILE A 153 18.12 -11.69 -25.42
C ILE A 153 18.60 -10.83 -24.23
N ILE A 154 18.12 -11.15 -23.03
CA ILE A 154 18.46 -10.43 -21.80
C ILE A 154 19.96 -10.54 -21.53
N HIS A 155 20.54 -11.74 -21.71
CA HIS A 155 21.97 -11.97 -21.61
C HIS A 155 22.76 -11.14 -22.63
N ALA A 156 22.41 -11.27 -23.91
CA ALA A 156 23.13 -10.59 -25.00
C ALA A 156 23.12 -9.07 -24.82
N ARG A 157 21.94 -8.48 -24.55
CA ARG A 157 21.81 -7.02 -24.40
C ARG A 157 22.54 -6.50 -23.15
N SER A 158 22.50 -7.25 -22.05
CA SER A 158 23.27 -6.90 -20.85
C SER A 158 24.78 -6.92 -21.10
N LEU A 159 25.28 -7.90 -21.87
CA LEU A 159 26.68 -7.97 -22.27
C LEU A 159 27.09 -6.81 -23.20
N ILE A 160 26.19 -6.37 -24.10
CA ILE A 160 26.39 -5.16 -24.93
C ILE A 160 26.54 -3.93 -24.04
N LEU A 161 25.62 -3.72 -23.10
CA LEU A 161 25.63 -2.57 -22.18
C LEU A 161 26.88 -2.54 -21.28
N LEU A 162 27.50 -3.68 -21.03
CA LEU A 162 28.76 -3.81 -20.29
C LEU A 162 30.01 -3.72 -21.19
N ASN A 163 29.85 -3.55 -22.51
CA ASN A 163 30.93 -3.62 -23.50
C ASN A 163 31.74 -4.93 -23.42
N SER A 164 31.06 -6.05 -23.13
CA SER A 164 31.70 -7.37 -23.05
C SER A 164 32.17 -7.84 -24.42
N THR A 165 33.34 -8.49 -24.48
CA THR A 165 33.84 -9.14 -25.70
C THR A 165 32.98 -10.33 -26.14
N LEU A 166 32.12 -10.86 -25.27
CA LEU A 166 31.23 -11.99 -25.57
C LEU A 166 29.96 -11.57 -26.32
N ALA A 167 29.55 -10.31 -26.20
CA ALA A 167 28.28 -9.80 -26.72
C ALA A 167 28.06 -10.17 -28.20
N ARG A 168 29.08 -9.93 -29.04
CA ARG A 168 29.03 -10.21 -30.48
C ARG A 168 28.82 -11.70 -30.81
N ASN A 169 29.40 -12.60 -30.02
CA ASN A 169 29.25 -14.04 -30.25
C ASN A 169 27.89 -14.54 -29.78
N VAL A 170 27.41 -14.04 -28.63
CA VAL A 170 26.10 -14.41 -28.08
C VAL A 170 24.97 -13.92 -29.01
N SER A 171 25.03 -12.68 -29.50
CA SER A 171 24.04 -12.15 -30.45
C SER A 171 23.99 -12.97 -31.75
N MET A 172 25.14 -13.40 -32.27
CA MET A 172 25.19 -14.29 -33.44
C MET A 172 24.62 -15.68 -33.15
N SER A 173 24.86 -16.23 -31.96
CA SER A 173 24.28 -17.52 -31.56
C SER A 173 22.75 -17.47 -31.55
N LEU A 174 22.16 -16.41 -30.99
CA LEU A 174 20.70 -16.21 -30.96
C LEU A 174 20.10 -16.07 -32.36
N TRP A 175 20.78 -15.34 -33.25
CA TRP A 175 20.36 -15.24 -34.65
C TRP A 175 20.38 -16.59 -35.37
N LEU A 176 21.42 -17.40 -35.14
CA LEU A 176 21.54 -18.71 -35.76
C LEU A 176 20.53 -19.73 -35.22
N SER A 177 20.02 -19.54 -34.01
CA SER A 177 18.92 -20.35 -33.45
C SER A 177 17.53 -19.90 -33.90
N LEU A 178 17.40 -18.78 -34.61
CA LEU A 178 16.09 -18.31 -35.09
C LEU A 178 15.57 -19.21 -36.21
N GLU A 179 14.54 -20.00 -35.90
CA GLU A 179 13.87 -20.84 -36.89
C GLU A 179 12.90 -20.02 -37.74
N PRO A 180 12.94 -20.14 -39.08
CA PRO A 180 12.01 -19.44 -39.95
C PRO A 180 10.62 -20.08 -39.88
N GLU A 181 9.67 -19.36 -39.31
CA GLU A 181 8.26 -19.77 -39.23
C GLU A 181 7.33 -18.63 -39.66
N HIS A 182 6.11 -18.98 -40.07
CA HIS A 182 5.12 -18.01 -40.53
C HIS A 182 4.24 -17.55 -39.35
N SER A 183 4.82 -16.80 -38.42
CA SER A 183 4.17 -16.34 -37.17
C SER A 183 4.61 -14.93 -36.78
N LEU A 184 3.77 -14.20 -36.03
CA LEU A 184 4.17 -12.91 -35.45
C LEU A 184 5.27 -13.05 -34.38
N GLU A 185 5.37 -14.20 -33.72
CA GLU A 185 6.46 -14.53 -32.78
C GLU A 185 7.82 -14.55 -33.48
N PHE A 186 7.89 -15.10 -34.70
CA PHE A 186 9.07 -15.00 -35.55
C PHE A 186 9.40 -13.55 -35.92
N VAL A 187 8.40 -12.75 -36.29
CA VAL A 187 8.62 -11.32 -36.60
C VAL A 187 9.21 -10.58 -35.41
N TRP A 188 8.68 -10.82 -34.21
CA TRP A 188 9.19 -10.25 -32.96
C TRP A 188 10.63 -10.66 -32.68
N SER A 189 10.92 -11.97 -32.73
CA SER A 189 12.27 -12.50 -32.51
C SER A 189 13.27 -12.02 -33.58
N PHE A 190 12.84 -11.92 -34.84
CA PHE A 190 13.63 -11.36 -35.94
C PHE A 190 14.05 -9.92 -35.66
N LEU A 191 13.11 -9.06 -35.26
CA LEU A 191 13.38 -7.65 -34.94
C LEU A 191 14.38 -7.54 -33.79
N GLN A 192 14.11 -8.27 -32.71
CA GLN A 192 14.96 -8.32 -31.53
C GLN A 192 16.40 -8.76 -31.83
N TYR A 193 16.58 -9.90 -32.53
CA TYR A 193 17.91 -10.42 -32.82
C TYR A 193 18.67 -9.59 -33.85
N ARG A 194 17.95 -8.98 -34.82
CA ARG A 194 18.55 -7.99 -35.72
C ARG A 194 19.09 -6.80 -34.92
N GLU A 195 18.31 -6.25 -33.99
CA GLU A 195 18.73 -5.12 -33.15
C GLU A 195 20.01 -5.48 -32.37
N LEU A 196 20.03 -6.62 -31.68
CA LEU A 196 21.21 -7.09 -30.94
C LEU A 196 22.46 -7.26 -31.80
N LEU A 197 22.31 -7.73 -33.04
CA LEU A 197 23.43 -7.86 -33.98
C LEU A 197 23.99 -6.49 -34.36
N LEU A 198 23.12 -5.52 -34.67
CA LEU A 198 23.55 -4.17 -35.00
C LEU A 198 24.20 -3.48 -33.80
N GLU A 199 23.59 -3.56 -32.62
CA GLU A 199 24.12 -3.00 -31.36
C GLU A 199 25.46 -3.64 -30.95
N SER A 200 25.66 -4.94 -31.22
CA SER A 200 26.94 -5.63 -31.02
C SER A 200 27.97 -5.39 -32.13
N GLY A 201 27.66 -4.53 -33.11
CA GLY A 201 28.58 -4.03 -34.12
C GLY A 201 28.64 -4.83 -35.42
N TYR A 202 27.68 -5.72 -35.70
CA TYR A 202 27.56 -6.33 -37.04
C TYR A 202 26.96 -5.34 -38.03
N SER A 203 27.41 -5.40 -39.27
CA SER A 203 26.68 -4.85 -40.41
C SER A 203 25.73 -5.89 -40.99
N ILE A 204 24.65 -5.44 -41.64
CA ILE A 204 23.63 -6.33 -42.23
C ILE A 204 24.24 -7.37 -43.20
N ASN A 205 25.29 -6.98 -43.93
CA ASN A 205 25.96 -7.86 -44.90
C ASN A 205 26.74 -9.02 -44.25
N GLU A 206 27.07 -8.90 -42.97
CA GLU A 206 27.74 -9.95 -42.19
C GLU A 206 26.75 -10.95 -41.58
N ILE A 207 25.44 -10.63 -41.60
CA ILE A 207 24.41 -11.45 -40.97
C ILE A 207 23.99 -12.60 -41.90
N PRO A 208 24.21 -13.88 -41.52
CA PRO A 208 23.89 -15.02 -42.37
C PRO A 208 22.40 -15.08 -42.69
N ASN A 209 22.06 -15.35 -43.96
CA ASN A 209 20.69 -15.50 -44.46
C ASN A 209 19.76 -14.30 -44.20
N TYR A 210 20.28 -13.11 -43.89
CA TYR A 210 19.48 -11.93 -43.55
C TYR A 210 18.36 -11.66 -44.55
N THR A 211 18.68 -11.58 -45.85
CA THR A 211 17.70 -11.30 -46.90
C THR A 211 16.56 -12.31 -46.92
N LYS A 212 16.83 -13.59 -46.64
CA LYS A 212 15.80 -14.63 -46.59
C LYS A 212 14.89 -14.43 -45.38
N MET A 213 15.47 -14.20 -44.19
CA MET A 213 14.70 -13.99 -42.96
C MET A 213 13.87 -12.70 -43.03
N HIS A 214 14.45 -11.62 -43.56
CA HIS A 214 13.78 -10.34 -43.76
C HIS A 214 12.60 -10.46 -44.73
N ASN A 215 12.77 -11.14 -45.87
CA ASN A 215 11.68 -11.39 -46.82
C ASN A 215 10.54 -12.22 -46.19
N LEU A 216 10.88 -13.19 -45.34
CA LEU A 216 9.87 -13.96 -44.60
C LEU A 216 9.14 -13.07 -43.59
N ALA A 217 9.86 -12.28 -42.79
CA ALA A 217 9.27 -11.38 -41.81
C ALA A 217 8.32 -10.37 -42.48
N LEU A 218 8.73 -9.84 -43.65
CA LEU A 218 7.89 -8.95 -44.47
C LEU A 218 6.65 -9.67 -45.01
N ALA A 219 6.76 -10.93 -45.43
CA ALA A 219 5.61 -11.72 -45.88
C ALA A 219 4.60 -11.95 -44.73
N VAL A 220 5.08 -12.39 -43.57
CA VAL A 220 4.26 -12.58 -42.37
C VAL A 220 3.58 -11.28 -41.95
N PHE A 221 4.33 -10.17 -41.90
CA PHE A 221 3.78 -8.85 -41.61
C PHE A 221 2.65 -8.48 -42.58
N ASN A 222 2.87 -8.66 -43.89
CA ASN A 222 1.86 -8.32 -44.89
C ASN A 222 0.60 -9.16 -44.75
N ASP A 223 0.72 -10.45 -44.44
CA ASP A 223 -0.43 -11.33 -44.27
C ASP A 223 -1.18 -11.00 -42.97
N ALA A 224 -0.49 -10.85 -41.84
CA ALA A 224 -1.07 -10.42 -40.57
C ALA A 224 -1.76 -9.05 -40.68
N SER A 225 -1.19 -8.11 -41.45
CA SER A 225 -1.78 -6.78 -41.66
C SER A 225 -3.08 -6.78 -42.45
N ARG A 226 -3.45 -7.88 -43.13
CA ARG A 226 -4.70 -8.01 -43.87
C ARG A 226 -5.83 -8.62 -43.05
N GLU A 227 -5.52 -9.31 -41.95
CA GLU A 227 -6.47 -10.06 -41.13
C GLU A 227 -6.89 -9.29 -39.85
N LEU A 228 -6.81 -7.96 -39.88
CA LEU A 228 -6.86 -7.08 -38.69
C LEU A 228 -8.25 -6.83 -38.08
N ASP A 229 -9.25 -7.69 -38.26
CA ASP A 229 -10.60 -7.37 -37.78
C ASP A 229 -10.63 -7.08 -36.25
N ASP A 230 -9.74 -7.70 -35.46
CA ASP A 230 -9.46 -7.32 -34.06
C ASP A 230 -8.13 -7.91 -33.52
N PRO A 231 -6.95 -7.31 -33.76
CA PRO A 231 -5.68 -7.87 -33.27
C PRO A 231 -5.58 -7.82 -31.74
N GLY A 232 -4.97 -8.85 -31.15
CA GLY A 232 -4.57 -8.84 -29.75
C GLY A 232 -3.59 -7.69 -29.46
N PHE A 233 -3.48 -7.26 -28.20
CA PHE A 233 -2.58 -6.17 -27.81
C PHE A 233 -1.13 -6.42 -28.31
N TYR A 234 -0.61 -7.62 -28.06
CA TYR A 234 0.75 -8.00 -28.43
C TYR A 234 0.94 -8.05 -29.96
N ASP A 235 -0.06 -8.53 -30.71
CA ASP A 235 0.01 -8.54 -32.18
C ASP A 235 0.05 -7.12 -32.74
N ALA A 236 -0.82 -6.24 -32.24
CA ALA A 236 -0.84 -4.84 -32.64
C ALA A 236 0.49 -4.13 -32.30
N TYR A 237 1.08 -4.45 -31.14
CA TYR A 237 2.38 -3.95 -30.71
C TYR A 237 3.52 -4.42 -31.64
N ILE A 238 3.57 -5.72 -31.97
CA ILE A 238 4.58 -6.30 -32.88
C ILE A 238 4.49 -5.63 -34.27
N LEU A 239 3.27 -5.47 -34.80
CA LEU A 239 3.05 -4.81 -36.09
C LEU A 239 3.47 -3.33 -36.06
N ALA A 240 3.19 -2.61 -34.97
CA ALA A 240 3.63 -1.23 -34.79
C ALA A 240 5.16 -1.10 -34.79
N HIS A 241 5.84 -2.01 -34.08
CA HIS A 241 7.30 -2.08 -34.04
C HIS A 241 7.88 -2.36 -35.43
N PHE A 242 7.32 -3.32 -36.17
CA PHE A 242 7.76 -3.62 -37.53
C PHE A 242 7.56 -2.43 -38.49
N ILE A 243 6.42 -1.72 -38.40
CA ILE A 243 6.16 -0.50 -39.19
C ILE A 243 7.24 0.56 -38.94
N LYS A 244 7.65 0.74 -37.69
CA LYS A 244 8.69 1.70 -37.31
C LYS A 244 10.05 1.31 -37.87
N GLU A 245 10.47 0.07 -37.65
CA GLU A 245 11.80 -0.42 -38.02
C GLU A 245 12.00 -0.56 -39.54
N GLU A 246 10.93 -0.86 -40.27
CA GLU A 246 10.94 -0.95 -41.73
C GLU A 246 10.50 0.36 -42.42
N ASN A 247 10.22 1.41 -41.65
CA ASN A 247 9.79 2.72 -42.14
C ASN A 247 8.57 2.65 -43.10
N ILE A 248 7.57 1.83 -42.76
CA ILE A 248 6.39 1.56 -43.60
C ILE A 248 5.45 2.77 -43.61
N GLN A 249 5.12 3.27 -44.81
CA GLN A 249 4.30 4.48 -45.02
C GLN A 249 2.81 4.17 -45.25
N ASN A 250 2.23 3.21 -44.52
CA ASN A 250 0.83 2.82 -44.66
C ASN A 250 -0.04 3.48 -43.57
N GLU A 251 -0.56 4.68 -43.86
CA GLU A 251 -1.36 5.47 -42.90
C GLU A 251 -2.69 4.81 -42.51
N THR A 252 -3.32 4.07 -43.43
CA THR A 252 -4.56 3.33 -43.12
C THR A 252 -4.30 2.25 -42.07
N LEU A 253 -3.23 1.47 -42.26
CA LEU A 253 -2.81 0.46 -41.30
C LEU A 253 -2.43 1.06 -39.95
N LYS A 254 -1.66 2.17 -39.96
CA LYS A 254 -1.27 2.86 -38.72
C LYS A 254 -2.49 3.31 -37.92
N LYS A 255 -3.47 3.91 -38.59
CA LYS A 255 -4.73 4.33 -37.95
C LYS A 255 -5.48 3.14 -37.35
N HIS A 256 -5.57 2.03 -38.07
CA HIS A 256 -6.25 0.83 -37.59
C HIS A 256 -5.58 0.23 -36.35
N LEU A 257 -4.24 0.14 -36.35
CA LEU A 257 -3.49 -0.35 -35.20
C LEU A 257 -3.57 0.59 -34.00
N LEU A 258 -3.61 1.92 -34.22
CA LEU A 258 -3.86 2.89 -33.15
C LEU A 258 -5.23 2.65 -32.51
N GLU A 259 -6.27 2.48 -33.32
CA GLU A 259 -7.62 2.16 -32.84
C GLU A 259 -7.63 0.86 -32.03
N ALA A 260 -6.90 -0.17 -32.47
CA ALA A 260 -6.75 -1.43 -31.72
C ALA A 260 -6.07 -1.23 -30.37
N ILE A 261 -4.91 -0.56 -30.31
CA ILE A 261 -4.20 -0.30 -29.04
C ILE A 261 -5.07 0.52 -28.07
N PHE A 262 -5.84 1.50 -28.56
CA PHE A 262 -6.71 2.31 -27.70
C PHE A 262 -7.86 1.52 -27.04
N LYS A 263 -8.26 0.36 -27.55
CA LYS A 263 -9.27 -0.51 -26.90
C LYS A 263 -8.80 -1.05 -25.55
N TYR A 264 -7.49 -1.13 -25.35
CA TYR A 264 -6.85 -1.68 -24.15
C TYR A 264 -6.59 -0.62 -23.06
N LYS A 265 -7.03 0.62 -23.30
CA LYS A 265 -6.84 1.73 -22.35
C LYS A 265 -7.83 1.62 -21.18
N CYS A 266 -7.30 1.66 -19.97
CA CYS A 266 -8.07 1.63 -18.74
C CYS A 266 -8.57 3.03 -18.33
N PRO A 267 -9.61 3.13 -17.49
CA PRO A 267 -10.16 4.42 -17.03
C PRO A 267 -9.18 5.33 -16.29
N ASP A 268 -8.12 4.79 -15.69
CA ASP A 268 -7.09 5.56 -14.99
C ASP A 268 -5.96 6.07 -15.90
N GLY A 269 -6.05 5.81 -17.21
CA GLY A 269 -5.08 6.23 -18.24
C GLY A 269 -3.98 5.21 -18.53
N SER A 270 -3.88 4.12 -17.75
CA SER A 270 -2.97 3.00 -18.05
C SER A 270 -3.50 2.10 -19.16
N TYR A 271 -2.72 1.09 -19.56
CA TYR A 271 -3.11 0.07 -20.53
C TYR A 271 -2.98 -1.33 -19.93
N SER A 272 -3.93 -2.20 -20.28
CA SER A 272 -3.94 -3.64 -19.94
C SER A 272 -3.71 -4.49 -21.19
N ASP A 273 -3.43 -5.78 -21.05
CA ASP A 273 -3.41 -6.73 -22.16
C ASP A 273 -4.79 -7.36 -22.42
N MET A 274 -5.81 -6.97 -21.64
CA MET A 274 -7.20 -7.36 -21.81
C MET A 274 -8.13 -6.14 -21.95
N VAL A 275 -9.10 -6.24 -22.85
CA VAL A 275 -10.12 -5.20 -23.06
C VAL A 275 -11.10 -5.17 -21.88
N GLY A 276 -11.37 -3.98 -21.36
CA GLY A 276 -12.37 -3.76 -20.30
C GLY A 276 -11.81 -3.81 -18.88
N GLU A 277 -10.50 -3.95 -18.71
CA GLU A 277 -9.86 -3.89 -17.39
C GLU A 277 -9.93 -2.47 -16.77
N GLU A 278 -10.14 -2.44 -15.45
CA GLU A 278 -10.24 -1.19 -14.67
C GLU A 278 -8.86 -0.59 -14.36
N ARG A 279 -7.80 -1.40 -14.45
CA ARG A 279 -6.40 -1.02 -14.27
C ARG A 279 -5.49 -1.78 -15.20
N GLY A 280 -4.52 -1.06 -15.72
CA GLY A 280 -3.42 -1.57 -16.49
C GLY A 280 -2.14 -1.67 -15.67
N HIS A 281 -1.07 -2.04 -16.37
CA HIS A 281 0.24 -2.26 -15.78
C HIS A 281 1.26 -1.31 -16.39
N ILE A 282 2.34 -1.03 -15.65
CA ILE A 282 3.32 -0.03 -16.08
C ILE A 282 4.11 -0.47 -17.33
N ASP A 283 4.35 -1.76 -17.47
CA ASP A 283 4.90 -2.45 -18.64
C ASP A 283 3.97 -2.38 -19.86
N THR A 284 2.71 -2.78 -19.72
CA THR A 284 1.75 -2.72 -20.83
C THR A 284 1.46 -1.27 -21.23
N THR A 285 1.44 -0.35 -20.25
CA THR A 285 1.38 1.09 -20.52
C THR A 285 2.60 1.58 -21.27
N HIS A 286 3.80 1.13 -20.90
CA HIS A 286 5.02 1.44 -21.62
C HIS A 286 4.96 0.95 -23.08
N TRP A 287 4.59 -0.30 -23.32
CA TRP A 287 4.47 -0.86 -24.67
C TRP A 287 3.38 -0.17 -25.49
N ALA A 288 2.27 0.24 -24.87
CA ALA A 288 1.23 1.01 -25.54
C ALA A 288 1.74 2.41 -25.94
N VAL A 289 2.45 3.10 -25.05
CA VAL A 289 3.07 4.40 -25.34
C VAL A 289 4.05 4.28 -26.50
N GLU A 290 4.86 3.23 -26.52
CA GLU A 290 5.81 2.91 -27.59
C GLU A 290 5.09 2.68 -28.93
N ALA A 291 4.12 1.76 -28.97
CA ALA A 291 3.33 1.49 -30.19
C ALA A 291 2.63 2.75 -30.71
N ILE A 292 1.98 3.52 -29.84
CA ILE A 292 1.30 4.76 -30.23
C ILE A 292 2.30 5.74 -30.86
N THR A 293 3.49 5.86 -30.27
CA THR A 293 4.56 6.74 -30.77
C THR A 293 5.07 6.27 -32.13
N TYR A 294 5.29 4.97 -32.30
CA TYR A 294 5.74 4.35 -33.55
C TYR A 294 4.74 4.50 -34.70
N LEU A 295 3.45 4.47 -34.38
CA LEU A 295 2.37 4.67 -35.34
C LEU A 295 2.09 6.15 -35.63
N GLY A 296 2.82 7.09 -35.00
CA GLY A 296 2.62 8.53 -35.16
C GLY A 296 1.37 9.08 -34.45
N GLY A 297 0.83 8.33 -33.50
CA GLY A 297 -0.30 8.74 -32.66
C GLY A 297 0.10 9.68 -31.53
N LYS A 298 -0.90 10.16 -30.78
CA LYS A 298 -0.70 11.02 -29.61
C LYS A 298 -1.19 10.31 -28.35
N VAL A 299 -0.29 10.19 -27.37
CA VAL A 299 -0.63 9.69 -26.03
C VAL A 299 -1.42 10.75 -25.26
N GLY A 300 -2.45 10.31 -24.54
CA GLY A 300 -3.33 11.20 -23.76
C GLY A 300 -2.68 11.75 -22.49
N GLU A 301 -3.16 12.90 -22.02
CA GLU A 301 -2.69 13.52 -20.77
C GLU A 301 -3.00 12.66 -19.53
N ASP A 302 -4.06 11.85 -19.59
CA ASP A 302 -4.42 10.86 -18.59
C ASP A 302 -3.35 9.75 -18.44
N THR A 303 -2.80 9.26 -19.55
CA THR A 303 -1.68 8.29 -19.53
C THR A 303 -0.42 8.92 -18.95
N VAL A 304 -0.14 10.19 -19.25
CA VAL A 304 0.94 10.94 -18.59
C VAL A 304 0.66 11.06 -17.09
N CYS A 305 -0.56 11.42 -16.69
CA CYS A 305 -0.96 11.49 -15.29
C CYS A 305 -0.78 10.14 -14.57
N TYR A 306 -1.13 9.03 -15.22
CA TYR A 306 -0.88 7.69 -14.70
C TYR A 306 0.61 7.44 -14.46
N LEU A 307 1.47 7.62 -15.47
CA LEU A 307 2.92 7.43 -15.33
C LEU A 307 3.49 8.31 -14.20
N ARG A 308 3.05 9.57 -14.15
CA ARG A 308 3.42 10.52 -13.09
C ARG A 308 2.90 10.15 -11.71
N SER A 309 1.82 9.38 -11.62
CA SER A 309 1.29 8.85 -10.35
C SER A 309 2.12 7.67 -9.83
N ARG A 310 2.87 7.00 -10.70
CA ARG A 310 3.73 5.88 -10.36
C ARG A 310 5.13 6.30 -9.90
N GLU A 311 5.54 7.55 -10.10
CA GLU A 311 6.84 8.04 -9.64
C GLU A 311 6.94 8.03 -8.11
N SER A 312 7.97 7.35 -7.59
CA SER A 312 8.22 7.27 -6.15
C SER A 312 8.89 8.55 -5.63
N PRO A 313 8.53 9.01 -4.42
CA PRO A 313 9.30 10.06 -3.72
C PRO A 313 10.73 9.66 -3.36
N LEU A 314 11.05 8.37 -3.41
CA LEU A 314 12.36 7.78 -3.12
C LEU A 314 13.22 7.65 -4.38
N GLY A 315 12.73 8.14 -5.53
CA GLY A 315 13.34 7.90 -6.84
C GLY A 315 12.77 6.67 -7.53
N GLY A 316 12.84 6.63 -8.86
CA GLY A 316 12.26 5.54 -9.65
C GLY A 316 10.73 5.48 -9.60
N PHE A 317 10.17 4.29 -9.85
CA PHE A 317 8.72 4.08 -9.98
C PHE A 317 8.23 2.92 -9.12
N ILE A 318 7.00 3.07 -8.63
CA ILE A 318 6.28 2.15 -7.76
C ILE A 318 5.64 1.04 -8.60
N LYS A 319 5.79 -0.21 -8.16
CA LYS A 319 5.00 -1.34 -8.65
C LYS A 319 3.81 -1.55 -7.71
N ILE A 320 2.59 -1.41 -8.22
CA ILE A 320 1.38 -1.88 -7.50
C ILE A 320 1.15 -3.35 -7.89
N PRO A 321 1.15 -4.29 -6.94
CA PRO A 321 0.84 -5.68 -7.25
C PRO A 321 -0.66 -5.92 -7.53
N ASN A 322 -0.96 -6.79 -8.50
CA ASN A 322 -2.33 -7.09 -8.95
C ASN A 322 -3.13 -7.98 -7.99
N PHE A 323 -2.46 -8.73 -7.13
CA PHE A 323 -3.09 -9.76 -6.28
C PHE A 323 -3.59 -9.23 -4.93
N ILE A 324 -3.59 -7.91 -4.75
CA ILE A 324 -3.89 -7.30 -3.46
C ILE A 324 -5.40 -7.21 -3.30
N VAL A 325 -5.96 -8.34 -2.89
CA VAL A 325 -7.38 -8.46 -2.55
C VAL A 325 -7.62 -7.59 -1.32
N PRO A 326 -8.57 -6.64 -1.40
CA PRO A 326 -8.95 -5.84 -0.26
C PRO A 326 -9.43 -6.71 0.90
N ASN A 327 -9.06 -6.29 2.12
CA ASN A 327 -9.55 -6.93 3.34
C ASN A 327 -10.32 -5.91 4.20
N PRO A 328 -11.34 -6.36 4.94
CA PRO A 328 -12.22 -5.46 5.68
C PRO A 328 -11.51 -4.67 6.77
N VAL A 329 -10.52 -5.27 7.43
CA VAL A 329 -9.78 -4.65 8.53
C VAL A 329 -8.97 -3.45 8.03
N ASN A 330 -8.15 -3.63 7.00
CA ASN A 330 -7.37 -2.54 6.39
C ASN A 330 -8.28 -1.50 5.75
N THR A 331 -9.38 -1.92 5.14
CA THR A 331 -10.38 -1.01 4.57
C THR A 331 -11.00 -0.12 5.66
N GLY A 332 -11.49 -0.71 6.73
CA GLY A 332 -12.13 0.03 7.81
C GLY A 332 -11.17 0.95 8.55
N PHE A 333 -9.95 0.51 8.85
CA PHE A 333 -8.95 1.39 9.44
C PHE A 333 -8.51 2.52 8.49
N SER A 334 -8.45 2.27 7.18
CA SER A 334 -8.17 3.32 6.19
C SER A 334 -9.23 4.41 6.21
N VAL A 335 -10.52 4.03 6.26
CA VAL A 335 -11.64 4.96 6.39
C VAL A 335 -11.55 5.77 7.69
N ILE A 336 -11.35 5.09 8.83
CA ILE A 336 -11.27 5.75 10.14
C ILE A 336 -10.09 6.74 10.18
N VAL A 337 -8.92 6.34 9.68
CA VAL A 337 -7.74 7.21 9.63
C VAL A 337 -7.99 8.41 8.70
N LEU A 338 -8.56 8.22 7.51
CA LEU A 338 -8.90 9.36 6.63
C LEU A 338 -9.84 10.35 7.34
N ARG A 339 -10.80 9.85 8.10
CA ARG A 339 -11.75 10.67 8.86
C ARG A 339 -11.09 11.39 10.03
N TYR A 340 -10.21 10.73 10.78
CA TYR A 340 -9.36 11.38 11.80
C TYR A 340 -8.49 12.49 11.23
N LEU A 341 -8.02 12.31 10.00
CA LEU A 341 -7.22 13.32 9.31
C LEU A 341 -8.07 14.43 8.67
N ASN A 342 -9.40 14.41 8.79
CA ASN A 342 -10.30 15.32 8.07
C ASN A 342 -10.04 15.31 6.56
N SER A 343 -9.94 14.11 5.98
CA SER A 343 -9.77 13.87 4.55
C SER A 343 -10.99 13.15 3.97
N THR A 344 -11.20 13.32 2.67
CA THR A 344 -12.26 12.61 1.93
C THR A 344 -11.89 11.15 1.72
N VAL A 345 -12.89 10.27 1.76
CA VAL A 345 -12.72 8.86 1.40
C VAL A 345 -12.89 8.71 -0.11
N PRO A 346 -11.86 8.28 -0.86
CA PRO A 346 -11.99 8.07 -2.30
C PRO A 346 -12.96 6.91 -2.57
N LYS A 347 -13.71 6.98 -3.68
CA LYS A 347 -14.70 5.95 -4.08
C LYS A 347 -15.67 5.55 -2.95
N GLU A 348 -16.10 6.53 -2.15
CA GLU A 348 -16.84 6.34 -0.90
C GLU A 348 -18.02 5.35 -1.03
N GLU A 349 -18.82 5.44 -2.08
CA GLU A 349 -19.98 4.55 -2.28
C GLU A 349 -19.59 3.08 -2.48
N LYS A 350 -18.50 2.81 -3.20
CA LYS A 350 -17.97 1.44 -3.36
C LYS A 350 -17.46 0.90 -2.02
N VAL A 351 -16.78 1.75 -1.23
CA VAL A 351 -16.32 1.39 0.11
C VAL A 351 -17.49 1.04 1.03
N LYS A 352 -18.59 1.81 0.98
CA LYS A 352 -19.82 1.53 1.73
C LYS A 352 -20.39 0.17 1.33
N GLU A 353 -20.57 -0.07 0.04
CA GLU A 353 -21.11 -1.34 -0.48
C GLU A 353 -20.26 -2.54 -0.05
N TYR A 354 -18.93 -2.44 -0.22
CA TYR A 354 -17.98 -3.47 0.18
C TYR A 354 -18.08 -3.77 1.68
N LEU A 355 -17.95 -2.75 2.54
CA LEU A 355 -17.95 -2.94 4.00
C LEU A 355 -19.33 -3.41 4.52
N LEU A 356 -20.44 -2.97 3.93
CA LEU A 356 -21.78 -3.44 4.31
C LEU A 356 -21.98 -4.92 3.97
N THR A 357 -21.50 -5.33 2.80
CA THR A 357 -21.53 -6.74 2.39
C THR A 357 -20.70 -7.58 3.35
N ARG A 358 -19.49 -7.13 3.70
CA ARG A 358 -18.60 -7.82 4.63
C ARG A 358 -19.20 -7.92 6.03
N LEU A 359 -19.73 -6.83 6.58
CA LEU A 359 -20.39 -6.77 7.89
C LEU A 359 -21.54 -7.77 8.03
N SER A 360 -22.29 -8.00 6.94
CA SER A 360 -23.41 -8.94 6.92
C SER A 360 -22.99 -10.41 6.98
N THR A 361 -21.70 -10.69 6.77
CA THR A 361 -21.11 -12.03 6.69
C THR A 361 -19.95 -12.25 7.66
N GLU A 362 -19.63 -11.24 8.49
CA GLU A 362 -18.49 -11.28 9.40
C GLU A 362 -18.88 -11.94 10.73
N ASP A 363 -18.04 -12.89 11.17
CA ASP A 363 -18.28 -13.68 12.37
C ASP A 363 -17.29 -13.34 13.50
N GLU A 364 -16.22 -12.60 13.20
CA GLU A 364 -15.24 -12.13 14.18
C GLU A 364 -15.64 -10.76 14.77
N PRO A 365 -15.99 -10.66 16.06
CA PRO A 365 -16.42 -9.39 16.66
C PRO A 365 -15.44 -8.22 16.53
N PRO A 366 -14.11 -8.41 16.65
CA PRO A 366 -13.16 -7.32 16.41
C PRO A 366 -13.20 -6.77 14.97
N VAL A 367 -13.37 -7.64 13.97
CA VAL A 367 -13.43 -7.24 12.55
C VAL A 367 -14.76 -6.53 12.29
N MET A 368 -15.86 -7.12 12.76
CA MET A 368 -17.20 -6.52 12.71
C MET A 368 -17.20 -5.10 13.30
N TRP A 369 -16.54 -4.88 14.43
CA TRP A 369 -16.42 -3.55 15.04
C TRP A 369 -15.70 -2.55 14.13
N VAL A 370 -14.61 -2.97 13.47
CA VAL A 370 -13.86 -2.09 12.54
C VAL A 370 -14.73 -1.70 11.34
N GLU A 371 -15.42 -2.68 10.75
CA GLU A 371 -16.32 -2.46 9.60
C GLU A 371 -17.49 -1.53 9.97
N TYR A 372 -18.18 -1.84 11.07
CA TYR A 372 -19.26 -1.01 11.62
C TYR A 372 -18.79 0.43 11.87
N ARG A 373 -17.64 0.59 12.56
CA ARG A 373 -17.12 1.91 12.91
C ARG A 373 -16.78 2.72 11.66
N ALA A 374 -16.15 2.09 10.67
CA ALA A 374 -15.87 2.72 9.40
C ALA A 374 -17.16 3.17 8.68
N LEU A 375 -18.17 2.29 8.58
CA LEU A 375 -19.44 2.63 7.94
C LEU A 375 -20.19 3.76 8.66
N LYS A 376 -20.13 3.80 10.00
CA LYS A 376 -20.67 4.91 10.80
C LYS A 376 -19.99 6.24 10.44
N GLU A 377 -18.66 6.25 10.29
CA GLU A 377 -17.92 7.44 9.83
C GLU A 377 -18.22 7.81 8.36
N LEU A 378 -18.72 6.87 7.56
CA LEU A 378 -19.23 7.13 6.21
C LEU A 378 -20.69 7.60 6.19
N GLY A 379 -21.33 7.74 7.36
CA GLY A 379 -22.69 8.24 7.48
C GLY A 379 -23.78 7.21 7.15
N VAL A 380 -23.46 5.91 7.16
CA VAL A 380 -24.46 4.87 6.95
C VAL A 380 -25.47 4.86 8.11
N PRO A 381 -26.79 4.80 7.84
CA PRO A 381 -27.81 4.86 8.89
C PRO A 381 -27.68 3.74 9.92
N ARG A 382 -27.88 4.07 11.20
CA ARG A 382 -27.79 3.12 12.32
C ARG A 382 -28.66 1.88 12.13
N GLU A 383 -29.87 2.02 11.61
CA GLU A 383 -30.80 0.89 11.43
C GLU A 383 -30.29 -0.10 10.36
N GLU A 384 -29.60 0.38 9.33
CA GLU A 384 -28.98 -0.46 8.31
C GLU A 384 -27.79 -1.23 8.88
N LEU A 385 -26.91 -0.54 9.62
CA LEU A 385 -25.78 -1.17 10.33
C LEU A 385 -26.25 -2.21 11.34
N ARG A 386 -27.33 -1.90 12.06
CA ARG A 386 -27.97 -2.82 12.99
C ARG A 386 -28.52 -4.05 12.26
N GLY A 387 -29.21 -3.86 11.13
CA GLY A 387 -29.74 -4.95 10.32
C GLY A 387 -28.66 -5.93 9.84
N ALA A 388 -27.48 -5.42 9.48
CA ALA A 388 -26.34 -6.25 9.08
C ALA A 388 -25.67 -6.96 10.27
N ALA A 389 -25.40 -6.26 11.37
CA ALA A 389 -24.62 -6.79 12.49
C ALA A 389 -25.43 -7.68 13.47
N GLU A 390 -26.73 -7.39 13.67
CA GLU A 390 -27.54 -8.07 14.69
C GLU A 390 -27.61 -9.60 14.51
N PRO A 391 -27.80 -10.16 13.30
CA PRO A 391 -27.76 -11.61 13.10
C PRO A 391 -26.43 -12.24 13.50
N ARG A 392 -25.31 -11.61 13.16
CA ARG A 392 -23.95 -12.09 13.43
C ARG A 392 -23.66 -12.08 14.94
N ILE A 393 -24.02 -10.99 15.63
CA ILE A 393 -23.90 -10.88 17.10
C ILE A 393 -24.71 -11.98 17.80
N ARG A 394 -25.94 -12.24 17.34
CA ARG A 394 -26.79 -13.30 17.92
C ARG A 394 -26.20 -14.69 17.70
N GLU A 395 -25.64 -14.94 16.53
CA GLU A 395 -24.96 -16.20 16.21
C GLU A 395 -23.71 -16.42 17.06
N PHE A 396 -22.87 -15.39 17.24
CA PHE A 396 -21.73 -15.47 18.15
C PHE A 396 -22.19 -15.81 19.57
N ILE A 397 -23.19 -15.11 20.12
CA ILE A 397 -23.72 -15.39 21.47
C ILE A 397 -24.20 -16.84 21.60
N ALA A 398 -24.92 -17.34 20.58
CA ALA A 398 -25.48 -18.69 20.59
C ALA A 398 -24.41 -19.80 20.49
N SER A 399 -23.31 -19.53 19.79
CA SER A 399 -22.21 -20.48 19.57
C SER A 399 -21.08 -20.39 20.59
N THR A 400 -20.98 -19.27 21.31
CA THR A 400 -19.85 -19.02 22.23
C THR A 400 -19.89 -19.93 23.45
N ASN A 401 -18.83 -20.72 23.60
CA ASN A 401 -18.54 -21.42 24.84
C ASN A 401 -17.63 -20.57 25.74
N LEU A 402 -18.21 -19.88 26.72
CA LEU A 402 -17.47 -19.00 27.63
C LEU A 402 -16.34 -19.70 28.41
N SER A 403 -16.41 -21.02 28.56
CA SER A 403 -15.35 -21.84 29.19
C SER A 403 -14.03 -21.80 28.42
N GLU A 404 -14.06 -21.52 27.12
CA GLU A 404 -12.87 -21.49 26.27
C GLU A 404 -11.90 -20.38 26.64
N ILE A 405 -12.33 -19.41 27.44
CA ILE A 405 -11.49 -18.33 27.98
C ILE A 405 -10.21 -18.84 28.68
N TYR A 406 -10.25 -20.03 29.29
CA TYR A 406 -9.11 -20.65 29.98
C TYR A 406 -8.06 -21.23 29.01
N HIS A 407 -8.40 -21.35 27.73
CA HIS A 407 -7.52 -21.85 26.67
C HIS A 407 -7.27 -20.79 25.59
N ASN A 408 -8.19 -19.83 25.43
CA ASN A 408 -8.13 -18.73 24.50
C ASN A 408 -8.53 -17.42 25.19
N HIS A 409 -7.56 -16.72 25.76
CA HIS A 409 -7.77 -15.44 26.45
C HIS A 409 -8.31 -14.34 25.51
N TYR A 410 -8.12 -14.46 24.19
CA TYR A 410 -8.67 -13.50 23.22
C TYR A 410 -10.20 -13.51 23.17
N LEU A 411 -10.87 -14.53 23.72
CA LEU A 411 -12.32 -14.52 23.83
C LEU A 411 -12.85 -13.30 24.62
N LEU A 412 -12.10 -12.79 25.60
CA LEU A 412 -12.48 -11.55 26.31
C LEU A 412 -12.45 -10.32 25.41
N ARG A 413 -11.48 -10.24 24.49
CA ARG A 413 -11.40 -9.18 23.49
C ARG A 413 -12.61 -9.25 22.56
N ASP A 414 -12.97 -10.45 22.14
CA ASP A 414 -14.09 -10.66 21.22
C ASP A 414 -15.43 -10.33 21.91
N ILE A 415 -15.61 -10.75 23.17
CA ILE A 415 -16.76 -10.35 24.00
C ILE A 415 -16.80 -8.82 24.18
N TYR A 416 -15.66 -8.17 24.43
CA TYR A 416 -15.60 -6.72 24.55
C TYR A 416 -16.10 -6.02 23.27
N TYR A 417 -15.58 -6.41 22.11
CA TYR A 417 -15.99 -5.80 20.84
C TYR A 417 -17.45 -6.11 20.47
N LEU A 418 -17.95 -7.29 20.81
CA LEU A 418 -19.35 -7.64 20.66
C LEU A 418 -20.24 -6.73 21.51
N LEU A 419 -19.91 -6.57 22.80
CA LEU A 419 -20.68 -5.73 23.72
C LEU A 419 -20.67 -4.27 23.28
N LEU A 420 -19.49 -3.75 22.93
CA LEU A 420 -19.31 -2.38 22.44
C LEU A 420 -20.18 -2.11 21.21
N THR A 421 -20.07 -2.97 20.19
CA THR A 421 -20.84 -2.85 18.93
C THR A 421 -22.34 -2.96 19.20
N SER A 422 -22.75 -3.90 20.06
CA SER A 422 -24.17 -4.11 20.41
C SER A 422 -24.75 -2.89 21.13
N ASN A 423 -24.02 -2.33 22.10
CA ASN A 423 -24.43 -1.16 22.86
C ASN A 423 -24.59 0.06 21.96
N GLU A 424 -23.61 0.33 21.09
CA GLU A 424 -23.67 1.48 20.17
C GLU A 424 -24.79 1.35 19.13
N LEU A 425 -25.07 0.14 18.64
CA LEU A 425 -26.17 -0.13 17.71
C LEU A 425 -27.53 -0.28 18.41
N GLY A 426 -27.57 -0.44 19.72
CA GLY A 426 -28.82 -0.63 20.49
C GLY A 426 -29.40 -2.03 20.36
N ILE A 427 -28.55 -3.01 20.07
CA ILE A 427 -28.90 -4.43 19.98
C ILE A 427 -29.05 -4.97 21.40
N LYS A 428 -30.24 -5.46 21.72
CA LYS A 428 -30.52 -6.02 23.05
C LYS A 428 -29.96 -7.43 23.16
N ILE A 429 -28.97 -7.59 24.03
CA ILE A 429 -28.43 -8.88 24.46
C ILE A 429 -29.24 -9.42 25.64
N ASP A 430 -29.36 -10.74 25.72
CA ASP A 430 -30.04 -11.44 26.81
C ASP A 430 -29.40 -11.09 28.17
N PRO A 431 -30.19 -10.54 29.14
CA PRO A 431 -29.71 -10.27 30.49
C PRO A 431 -29.10 -11.49 31.21
N GLN A 432 -29.57 -12.71 30.92
CA GLN A 432 -29.01 -13.92 31.51
C GLN A 432 -27.58 -14.20 31.01
N TRP A 433 -27.35 -14.02 29.71
CA TRP A 433 -26.00 -14.13 29.14
C TRP A 433 -25.07 -13.06 29.72
N ASN A 434 -25.53 -11.80 29.79
CA ASN A 434 -24.78 -10.70 30.44
C ASN A 434 -24.40 -11.02 31.89
N GLY A 435 -25.33 -11.60 32.66
CA GLY A 435 -25.08 -12.04 34.03
C GLY A 435 -24.03 -13.15 34.12
N THR A 436 -24.05 -14.08 33.16
CA THR A 436 -23.09 -15.19 33.07
C THR A 436 -21.68 -14.68 32.74
N VAL A 437 -21.55 -13.82 31.73
CA VAL A 437 -20.28 -13.17 31.37
C VAL A 437 -19.73 -12.37 32.55
N LYS A 438 -20.55 -11.55 33.21
CA LYS A 438 -20.15 -10.79 34.39
C LYS A 438 -19.59 -11.70 35.50
N SER A 439 -20.31 -12.77 35.83
CA SER A 439 -19.91 -13.72 36.87
C SER A 439 -18.56 -14.37 36.53
N LEU A 440 -18.40 -14.80 35.27
CA LEU A 440 -17.15 -15.36 34.77
C LEU A 440 -16.00 -14.35 34.89
N VAL A 441 -16.14 -13.13 34.37
CA VAL A 441 -15.07 -12.12 34.39
C VAL A 441 -14.66 -11.80 35.82
N LEU A 442 -15.62 -11.62 36.74
CA LEU A 442 -15.30 -11.37 38.16
C LEU A 442 -14.61 -12.56 38.84
N SER A 443 -14.85 -13.79 38.38
CA SER A 443 -14.17 -14.98 38.91
C SER A 443 -12.69 -15.09 38.50
N LEU A 444 -12.27 -14.34 37.48
CA LEU A 444 -10.88 -14.28 37.01
C LEU A 444 -10.03 -13.28 37.80
N ARG A 445 -10.64 -12.48 38.67
CA ARG A 445 -9.94 -11.45 39.45
C ARG A 445 -8.96 -12.08 40.45
N ASP A 446 -7.80 -11.47 40.55
CA ASP A 446 -6.71 -11.83 41.46
C ASP A 446 -6.64 -10.85 42.65
N ASP A 447 -5.96 -11.26 43.73
CA ASP A 447 -5.86 -10.47 44.97
C ASP A 447 -5.04 -9.17 44.84
N ASP A 448 -4.16 -9.12 43.83
CA ASP A 448 -3.31 -7.97 43.48
C ASP A 448 -4.01 -6.96 42.55
N GLY A 449 -5.28 -7.20 42.17
CA GLY A 449 -6.03 -6.34 41.26
C GLY A 449 -5.90 -6.73 39.78
N GLY A 450 -5.01 -7.66 39.44
CA GLY A 450 -4.97 -8.26 38.10
C GLY A 450 -6.15 -9.19 37.85
N PHE A 451 -6.28 -9.65 36.59
CA PHE A 451 -7.17 -10.74 36.21
C PHE A 451 -6.38 -11.78 35.41
N GLY A 452 -6.74 -13.04 35.60
CA GLY A 452 -6.28 -14.12 34.72
C GLY A 452 -5.05 -14.87 35.18
N SER A 453 -4.60 -14.75 36.45
CA SER A 453 -3.52 -15.62 36.96
C SER A 453 -3.85 -17.12 36.84
N ARG A 454 -5.15 -17.46 36.81
CA ARG A 454 -5.68 -18.81 36.58
C ARG A 454 -5.67 -19.24 35.11
N ILE A 455 -5.54 -18.29 34.18
CA ILE A 455 -5.49 -18.53 32.74
C ILE A 455 -4.02 -18.65 32.29
N THR A 456 -3.15 -17.77 32.81
CA THR A 456 -1.78 -17.66 32.33
C THR A 456 -0.83 -17.12 33.41
N SER A 457 0.43 -17.55 33.35
CA SER A 457 1.54 -16.96 34.10
C SER A 457 2.34 -15.95 33.27
N VAL A 458 2.03 -15.78 31.98
CA VAL A 458 2.71 -14.84 31.08
C VAL A 458 2.20 -13.43 31.36
N GLU A 459 3.10 -12.55 31.81
CA GLU A 459 2.79 -11.19 32.26
C GLU A 459 2.00 -10.37 31.22
N THR A 460 2.41 -10.38 29.96
CA THR A 460 1.72 -9.63 28.89
C THR A 460 0.30 -10.12 28.66
N ILE A 461 0.08 -11.43 28.66
CA ILE A 461 -1.24 -12.03 28.48
C ILE A 461 -2.12 -11.73 29.70
N ARG A 462 -1.54 -11.72 30.90
CA ARG A 462 -2.24 -11.35 32.14
C ARG A 462 -2.67 -9.87 32.14
N LEU A 463 -1.81 -8.97 31.65
CA LEU A 463 -2.16 -7.57 31.43
C LEU A 463 -3.33 -7.46 30.45
N GLU A 464 -3.25 -8.06 29.26
CA GLU A 464 -4.34 -8.03 28.27
C GLU A 464 -5.66 -8.57 28.84
N THR A 465 -5.61 -9.69 29.55
CA THR A 465 -6.76 -10.28 30.25
C THR A 465 -7.38 -9.29 31.25
N THR A 466 -6.54 -8.58 32.01
CA THR A 466 -6.98 -7.53 32.94
C THR A 466 -7.66 -6.38 32.22
N LEU A 467 -7.06 -5.88 31.14
CA LEU A 467 -7.58 -4.77 30.36
C LEU A 467 -8.96 -5.11 29.76
N TYR A 468 -9.08 -6.27 29.10
CA TYR A 468 -10.36 -6.69 28.53
C TYR A 468 -11.40 -6.98 29.60
N SER A 469 -11.02 -7.53 30.76
CA SER A 469 -11.94 -7.75 31.87
C SER A 469 -12.57 -6.44 32.37
N VAL A 470 -11.74 -5.40 32.57
CA VAL A 470 -12.22 -4.07 32.96
C VAL A 470 -13.17 -3.49 31.91
N LEU A 471 -12.81 -3.58 30.63
CA LEU A 471 -13.60 -3.06 29.52
C LEU A 471 -14.94 -3.81 29.36
N VAL A 472 -14.94 -5.14 29.47
CA VAL A 472 -16.17 -5.95 29.45
C VAL A 472 -17.09 -5.56 30.61
N LEU A 473 -16.56 -5.42 31.83
CA LEU A 473 -17.37 -5.00 32.98
C LEU A 473 -17.95 -3.59 32.80
N ASN A 474 -17.21 -2.68 32.15
CA ASN A 474 -17.70 -1.35 31.80
C ASN A 474 -18.86 -1.42 30.79
N GLU A 475 -18.69 -2.17 29.70
CA GLU A 475 -19.73 -2.31 28.65
C GLU A 475 -20.98 -3.05 29.15
N LEU A 476 -20.85 -3.91 30.17
CA LEU A 476 -21.99 -4.52 30.86
C LEU A 476 -22.70 -3.55 31.83
N GLY A 477 -22.23 -2.30 31.95
CA GLY A 477 -22.79 -1.29 32.85
C GLY A 477 -22.55 -1.59 34.34
N TYR A 478 -21.53 -2.39 34.68
CA TYR A 478 -21.26 -2.74 36.08
C TYR A 478 -20.64 -1.60 36.88
N GLY A 479 -20.06 -0.59 36.20
CA GLY A 479 -19.41 0.54 36.87
C GLY A 479 -18.24 0.11 37.76
N TYR A 480 -17.47 -0.88 37.31
CA TYR A 480 -16.34 -1.43 38.07
C TYR A 480 -15.31 -0.34 38.36
N ARG A 481 -14.93 -0.20 39.64
CA ARG A 481 -13.90 0.72 40.12
C ARG A 481 -13.12 0.03 41.22
N ASP A 482 -11.81 -0.06 41.05
CA ASP A 482 -10.93 -0.71 42.01
C ASP A 482 -9.52 -0.11 41.95
N GLU A 483 -9.05 0.42 43.08
CA GLU A 483 -7.75 1.09 43.16
C GLU A 483 -6.59 0.11 42.92
N LYS A 484 -6.69 -1.14 43.41
CA LYS A 484 -5.67 -2.16 43.15
C LYS A 484 -5.56 -2.49 41.66
N THR A 485 -6.68 -2.58 40.95
CA THR A 485 -6.65 -2.78 39.49
C THR A 485 -6.00 -1.59 38.76
N VAL A 486 -6.25 -0.36 39.21
CA VAL A 486 -5.56 0.83 38.67
C VAL A 486 -4.05 0.75 38.92
N GLU A 487 -3.63 0.42 40.14
CA GLU A 487 -2.23 0.24 40.50
C GLU A 487 -1.57 -0.88 39.70
N PHE A 488 -2.26 -2.02 39.54
CA PHE A 488 -1.81 -3.14 38.73
C PHE A 488 -1.56 -2.69 37.29
N ILE A 489 -2.55 -2.09 36.62
CA ILE A 489 -2.39 -1.61 35.23
C ILE A 489 -1.21 -0.64 35.14
N LYS A 490 -1.11 0.35 36.03
CA LYS A 490 0.00 1.33 36.02
C LYS A 490 1.37 0.70 36.25
N SER A 491 1.46 -0.33 37.10
CA SER A 491 2.72 -1.04 37.39
C SER A 491 3.27 -1.81 36.19
N GLN A 492 2.42 -2.13 35.21
CA GLN A 492 2.77 -2.91 34.02
C GLN A 492 3.28 -2.05 32.85
N ARG A 493 3.58 -0.77 33.08
CA ARG A 493 4.22 0.08 32.07
C ARG A 493 5.64 -0.41 31.77
N ASP A 494 6.01 -0.38 30.49
CA ASP A 494 7.37 -0.62 30.00
C ASP A 494 7.90 0.69 29.39
N GLY A 495 8.72 1.41 30.14
CA GLY A 495 9.14 2.76 29.79
C GLY A 495 7.99 3.77 29.83
N ALA A 496 7.68 4.39 28.71
CA ALA A 496 6.60 5.38 28.59
C ALA A 496 5.23 4.73 28.29
N LEU A 497 5.22 3.59 27.60
CA LEU A 497 4.02 2.91 27.07
C LEU A 497 3.76 1.58 27.78
N TRP A 498 2.69 0.87 27.41
CA TRP A 498 2.45 -0.51 27.85
C TRP A 498 2.91 -1.49 26.78
N ARG A 499 4.23 -1.59 26.59
CA ARG A 499 4.96 -2.46 25.65
C ARG A 499 4.64 -2.34 24.16
N PHE A 500 3.35 -2.34 23.78
CA PHE A 500 2.86 -2.27 22.41
C PHE A 500 1.74 -1.23 22.28
N LEU A 501 1.54 -0.72 21.06
CA LEU A 501 0.47 0.25 20.77
C LEU A 501 -0.94 -0.27 21.13
N PRO A 502 -1.35 -1.51 20.75
CA PRO A 502 -2.68 -2.01 21.11
C PRO A 502 -2.90 -2.06 22.62
N THR A 503 -1.95 -2.62 23.36
CA THR A 503 -2.02 -2.73 24.82
C THR A 503 -2.04 -1.36 25.49
N THR A 504 -1.28 -0.39 24.97
CA THR A 504 -1.32 1.02 25.43
C THR A 504 -2.70 1.62 25.24
N ARG A 505 -3.31 1.45 24.05
CA ARG A 505 -4.67 1.93 23.79
C ARG A 505 -5.67 1.32 24.79
N TYR A 506 -5.63 0.01 25.00
CA TYR A 506 -6.55 -0.65 25.93
C TYR A 506 -6.30 -0.26 27.39
N ALA A 507 -5.05 -0.02 27.79
CA ALA A 507 -4.71 0.49 29.12
C ALA A 507 -5.32 1.86 29.37
N LEU A 508 -5.23 2.77 28.41
CA LEU A 508 -5.85 4.10 28.51
C LEU A 508 -7.38 4.00 28.58
N LEU A 509 -8.00 3.16 27.75
CA LEU A 509 -9.45 2.94 27.80
C LEU A 509 -9.90 2.38 29.16
N ALA A 510 -9.19 1.38 29.69
CA ALA A 510 -9.50 0.76 30.97
C ALA A 510 -9.28 1.72 32.14
N LEU A 511 -8.19 2.50 32.14
CA LEU A 511 -7.94 3.50 33.17
C LEU A 511 -9.02 4.61 33.15
N ASN A 512 -9.43 5.06 31.96
CA ASN A 512 -10.51 6.04 31.83
C ASN A 512 -11.84 5.49 32.35
N SER A 513 -12.21 4.23 32.03
CA SER A 513 -13.44 3.62 32.53
C SER A 513 -13.44 3.42 34.05
N LEU A 514 -12.27 3.20 34.66
CA LEU A 514 -12.07 3.18 36.11
C LEU A 514 -12.12 4.58 36.75
N GLY A 515 -12.08 5.65 35.94
CA GLY A 515 -11.99 7.04 36.41
C GLY A 515 -10.61 7.43 36.94
N ALA A 516 -9.56 6.72 36.51
CA ALA A 516 -8.18 6.97 36.93
C ALA A 516 -7.53 8.08 36.12
N LYS A 517 -6.73 8.92 36.77
CA LYS A 517 -5.93 9.95 36.09
C LYS A 517 -4.77 9.33 35.32
N ILE A 518 -4.62 9.74 34.07
CA ILE A 518 -3.49 9.39 33.20
C ILE A 518 -2.28 10.27 33.52
N ASP A 519 -1.20 9.65 33.97
CA ASP A 519 0.10 10.28 34.25
C ASP A 519 1.09 10.11 33.09
N ARG A 520 2.18 10.89 33.13
CA ARG A 520 3.31 10.81 32.17
C ARG A 520 2.88 11.01 30.70
N LYS A 521 1.94 11.92 30.46
CA LYS A 521 1.41 12.23 29.11
C LYS A 521 2.50 12.64 28.13
N GLU A 522 3.38 13.56 28.53
CA GLU A 522 4.48 14.05 27.68
C GLU A 522 5.46 12.92 27.30
N GLU A 523 5.71 11.97 28.19
CA GLU A 523 6.60 10.84 27.90
C GLU A 523 5.97 9.88 26.88
N MET A 524 4.66 9.64 26.97
CA MET A 524 3.92 8.85 25.98
C MET A 524 3.95 9.53 24.61
N ILE A 525 3.69 10.84 24.59
CA ILE A 525 3.75 11.68 23.40
C ILE A 525 5.13 11.57 22.74
N ASN A 526 6.22 11.73 23.50
CA ASN A 526 7.58 11.61 22.97
C ASN A 526 7.87 10.20 22.41
N ALA A 527 7.35 9.15 23.04
CA ALA A 527 7.50 7.78 22.55
C ALA A 527 6.74 7.53 21.24
N LEU A 528 5.54 8.11 21.08
CA LEU A 528 4.74 7.99 19.86
C LEU A 528 5.36 8.76 18.67
N GLU A 529 6.10 9.84 18.94
CA GLU A 529 6.80 10.59 17.87
C GLU A 529 7.88 9.75 17.20
N LEU A 530 8.55 8.85 17.95
CA LEU A 530 9.53 7.91 17.38
C LEU A 530 8.89 6.93 16.38
N ALA A 531 7.58 6.67 16.51
CA ALA A 531 6.85 5.79 15.61
C ALA A 531 6.42 6.45 14.31
N LYS A 532 6.53 7.78 14.23
CA LYS A 532 6.10 8.57 13.08
C LYS A 532 7.04 8.35 11.90
N CYS A 533 6.49 7.89 10.78
CA CYS A 533 7.28 7.71 9.57
C CYS A 533 7.19 8.94 8.66
N PRO A 534 8.31 9.38 8.06
CA PRO A 534 8.38 10.66 7.34
C PRO A 534 7.50 10.71 6.08
N TYR A 535 7.21 9.55 5.48
CA TYR A 535 6.32 9.43 4.32
C TYR A 535 4.91 8.99 4.73
N GLY A 536 4.40 9.54 5.82
CA GLY A 536 3.08 9.21 6.34
C GLY A 536 3.05 7.87 7.09
N PHE A 537 1.92 7.61 7.76
CA PHE A 537 1.70 6.51 8.68
C PHE A 537 2.62 6.47 9.91
N PHE A 538 2.24 5.64 10.87
CA PHE A 538 3.05 5.23 12.00
C PHE A 538 3.45 3.76 11.86
N SER A 539 4.55 3.39 12.51
CA SER A 539 4.96 2.01 12.70
C SER A 539 4.61 1.53 14.12
N TYR A 540 4.77 0.23 14.41
CA TYR A 540 4.51 -0.32 15.75
C TYR A 540 5.60 0.00 16.78
N GLY A 541 6.76 0.49 16.33
CA GLY A 541 7.92 0.82 17.14
C GLY A 541 8.58 2.10 16.62
N SER A 542 9.90 2.22 16.73
CA SER A 542 10.61 3.33 16.07
C SER A 542 10.58 3.16 14.55
N CYS A 543 10.39 4.25 13.80
CA CYS A 543 10.41 4.18 12.34
C CYS A 543 11.84 3.99 11.80
N GLU A 544 12.29 2.73 11.71
CA GLU A 544 13.62 2.38 11.21
C GLU A 544 13.74 2.52 9.69
N ASN A 545 12.66 2.20 8.98
CA ASN A 545 12.56 2.31 7.53
C ASN A 545 11.55 3.41 7.17
N PRO A 546 11.99 4.56 6.63
CA PRO A 546 11.14 5.74 6.34
C PRO A 546 9.85 5.45 5.58
N GLU A 547 9.90 4.44 4.70
CA GLU A 547 8.82 3.99 3.84
C GLU A 547 7.90 2.95 4.46
N SER A 548 8.36 2.30 5.54
CA SER A 548 7.54 1.40 6.32
C SER A 548 6.47 2.19 7.06
N GLY A 549 5.26 1.67 7.09
CA GLY A 549 4.13 2.37 7.67
C GLY A 549 2.93 1.45 7.62
N ASP A 550 2.18 1.40 8.73
CA ASP A 550 1.07 0.48 8.88
C ASP A 550 -0.21 1.22 9.25
N ILE A 551 -1.32 0.85 8.61
CA ILE A 551 -2.59 1.53 8.80
C ILE A 551 -3.19 1.27 10.18
N MET A 552 -2.99 0.07 10.73
CA MET A 552 -3.45 -0.27 12.07
C MET A 552 -2.61 0.47 13.11
N ALA A 553 -1.28 0.46 12.98
CA ALA A 553 -0.40 1.25 13.86
C ALA A 553 -0.79 2.74 13.83
N THR A 554 -1.06 3.29 12.64
CA THR A 554 -1.53 4.67 12.47
C THR A 554 -2.82 4.93 13.22
N PHE A 555 -3.82 4.07 13.06
CA PHE A 555 -5.06 4.15 13.84
C PHE A 555 -4.78 4.12 15.35
N GLN A 556 -3.95 3.18 15.82
CA GLN A 556 -3.65 3.03 17.25
C GLN A 556 -3.01 4.30 17.82
N VAL A 557 -2.01 4.88 17.13
CA VAL A 557 -1.36 6.12 17.58
C VAL A 557 -2.34 7.27 17.64
N LEU A 558 -3.13 7.50 16.57
CA LEU A 558 -4.09 8.61 16.55
C LEU A 558 -5.15 8.48 17.65
N GLU A 559 -5.61 7.26 17.92
CA GLU A 559 -6.57 6.99 18.98
C GLU A 559 -5.95 7.14 20.38
N ILE A 560 -4.69 6.73 20.57
CA ILE A 560 -3.95 6.96 21.82
C ILE A 560 -3.80 8.47 22.08
N LEU A 561 -3.43 9.25 21.07
CA LEU A 561 -3.31 10.71 21.19
C LEU A 561 -4.65 11.34 21.59
N ARG A 562 -5.77 10.89 20.99
CA ARG A 562 -7.11 11.34 21.39
C ARG A 562 -7.43 11.00 22.85
N LEU A 563 -7.13 9.78 23.30
CA LEU A 563 -7.38 9.34 24.68
C LEU A 563 -6.54 10.11 25.72
N ILE A 564 -5.34 10.55 25.33
CA ILE A 564 -4.48 11.39 26.17
C ILE A 564 -5.07 12.80 26.33
N ASP A 565 -5.70 13.34 25.28
CA ASP A 565 -6.33 14.68 25.24
C ASP A 565 -7.67 14.74 26.00
N GLU A 566 -8.44 13.65 26.01
CA GLU A 566 -9.75 13.57 26.68
C GLU A 566 -9.65 13.40 28.21
N ASN A 567 -8.46 13.07 28.70
CA ASN A 567 -8.11 12.98 30.12
C ASN A 567 -7.25 14.17 30.52
#